data_AF-A0A8T5T9V2-F1
#
_entry.id   AF-A0A8T5T9V2-F1
#
_cell.length_a   1.000
_cell.length_b   1.000
_cell.length_c   1.000
_cell.angle_alpha   90.00
_cell.angle_beta   90.00
_cell.angle_gamma   90.00
#
_symmetry.space_group_name_H-M   'P 1'
#
loop_
_entity.id
_entity.type
_entity.pdbx_description
1 polymer ?
#
loop_
_entity_poly.entity_id
_entity_poly.type
_entity_poly.pdbx_seq_one_letter_code
_entity_poly.pdbx_strand_id
1 'polypeptide(L)'
;MFSKEDVEILAYQRYKSNESYEKSVWYLADLCVRININVQNGFDIKPLETDNIILMIRDDVNGQLIEPIEEEIREVAEIVYNEAPPKSQLDWFISEKLLLLREIKKAIELNRNH
;
A
#
# COMPACT_ATOMS: atom_id res chain seq x y z
N MET A 1 -8.04 9.26 -8.47
CA MET A 1 -6.63 9.70 -8.30
C MET A 1 -6.50 10.51 -7.03
N PHE A 2 -5.56 10.17 -6.15
CA PHE A 2 -5.24 10.99 -4.98
C PHE A 2 -4.17 12.03 -5.34
N SER A 3 -4.20 13.16 -4.66
CA SER A 3 -3.25 14.26 -4.84
C SER A 3 -2.06 14.14 -3.90
N LYS A 4 -1.01 14.92 -4.16
CA LYS A 4 0.12 15.07 -3.22
C LYS A 4 -0.35 15.65 -1.88
N GLU A 5 -1.34 16.54 -1.90
CA GLU A 5 -1.93 17.13 -0.69
C GLU A 5 -2.61 16.07 0.19
N ASP A 6 -3.28 15.09 -0.42
CA ASP A 6 -3.88 13.96 0.31
C ASP A 6 -2.81 13.13 1.05
N VAL A 7 -1.66 12.92 0.40
CA VAL A 7 -0.51 12.22 1.00
C VAL A 7 0.06 13.05 2.15
N GLU A 8 0.25 14.35 1.96
CA GLU A 8 0.77 15.27 2.98
C GLU A 8 -0.12 15.30 4.23
N ILE A 9 -1.44 15.38 4.05
CA ILE A 9 -2.41 15.37 5.14
C ILE A 9 -2.31 14.08 5.95
N LEU A 10 -2.30 12.92 5.28
CA LEU A 10 -2.21 11.62 5.95
C LEU A 10 -0.85 11.40 6.63
N ALA A 11 0.25 11.78 5.97
CA ALA A 11 1.58 11.67 6.53
C ALA A 11 1.73 12.51 7.80
N TYR A 12 1.15 13.72 7.80
CA TYR A 12 1.11 14.57 8.98
C TYR A 12 0.25 13.99 10.11
N GLN A 13 -0.89 13.38 9.80
CA GLN A 13 -1.71 12.68 10.79
C GLN A 13 -0.97 11.50 11.42
N ARG A 14 -0.23 10.73 10.62
CA ARG A 14 0.62 9.63 11.11
C ARG A 14 1.78 10.12 11.97
N TYR A 15 2.45 11.19 11.55
CA TYR A 15 3.49 11.82 12.37
C TYR A 15 2.95 12.18 13.76
N LYS A 16 1.73 12.73 13.84
CA LYS A 16 1.07 13.06 15.10
C LYS A 16 0.68 11.86 15.95
N SER A 17 0.46 10.68 15.36
CA SER A 17 0.12 9.48 16.13
C SER A 17 1.32 8.93 16.91
N ASN A 18 2.54 9.39 16.60
CA ASN A 18 3.78 9.05 17.31
C ASN A 18 4.00 7.53 17.44
N GLU A 19 3.60 6.78 16.40
CA GLU A 19 3.85 5.33 16.33
C GLU A 19 5.35 5.05 16.27
N SER A 20 5.76 3.93 16.86
CA SER A 20 7.18 3.55 16.86
C SER A 20 7.70 3.32 15.43
N TYR A 21 9.02 3.40 15.30
CA TYR A 21 9.69 3.14 14.04
C TYR A 21 9.39 1.73 13.53
N GLU A 22 9.55 0.72 14.39
CA GLU A 22 9.35 -0.69 14.10
C GLU A 22 7.91 -0.97 13.66
N LYS A 23 6.93 -0.40 14.35
CA LYS A 23 5.53 -0.50 13.94
C LYS A 23 5.29 0.12 12.57
N SER A 24 5.94 1.24 12.27
CA SER A 24 5.80 1.91 10.97
C SER A 24 6.43 1.09 9.85
N VAL A 25 7.59 0.48 10.10
CA VAL A 25 8.24 -0.46 9.18
C VAL A 25 7.33 -1.65 8.89
N TRP A 26 6.83 -2.31 9.94
CA TRP A 26 5.95 -3.47 9.79
C TRP A 26 4.67 -3.12 9.03
N TYR A 27 4.09 -1.97 9.34
CA TYR A 27 2.86 -1.53 8.70
C TYR A 27 3.07 -1.15 7.22
N LEU A 28 4.21 -0.54 6.88
CA LEU A 28 4.57 -0.30 5.48
C LEU A 28 4.73 -1.62 4.72
N ALA A 29 5.40 -2.61 5.34
CA ALA A 29 5.59 -3.93 4.76
C ALA A 29 4.25 -4.65 4.50
N ASP A 30 3.32 -4.66 5.47
CA ASP A 30 1.97 -5.22 5.27
C ASP A 30 1.28 -4.60 4.07
N LEU A 31 1.28 -3.26 3.98
CA LEU A 31 0.65 -2.55 2.87
C LEU A 31 1.29 -2.91 1.52
N CYS A 32 2.62 -3.00 1.45
CA CYS A 32 3.33 -3.38 0.25
C CYS A 32 2.97 -4.80 -0.20
N VAL A 33 3.05 -5.79 0.69
CA VAL A 33 2.72 -7.20 0.36
C VAL A 33 1.27 -7.30 -0.06
N ARG A 34 0.36 -6.72 0.72
CA ARG A 34 -1.08 -6.70 0.44
C ARG A 34 -1.41 -6.11 -0.92
N ILE A 35 -0.77 -5.02 -1.31
CA ILE A 35 -0.96 -4.45 -2.65
C ILE A 35 -0.42 -5.44 -3.69
N ASN A 36 0.82 -5.90 -3.53
CA ASN A 36 1.50 -6.76 -4.50
C ASN A 36 0.76 -8.07 -4.78
N ILE A 37 0.22 -8.72 -3.74
CA ILE A 37 -0.49 -10.00 -3.92
C ILE A 37 -1.87 -9.83 -4.56
N ASN A 38 -2.41 -8.60 -4.62
CA ASN A 38 -3.73 -8.31 -5.18
C ASN A 38 -3.68 -7.63 -6.56
N VAL A 39 -2.49 -7.22 -7.03
CA VAL A 39 -2.32 -6.58 -8.34
C VAL A 39 -1.34 -7.35 -9.24
N GLN A 40 -1.68 -7.48 -10.51
CA GLN A 40 -0.78 -7.88 -11.59
C GLN A 40 0.33 -6.83 -11.74
N ASN A 41 1.58 -7.26 -11.95
CA ASN A 41 2.74 -6.38 -12.16
C ASN A 41 3.03 -5.40 -11.01
N GLY A 42 2.76 -5.76 -9.75
CA GLY A 42 3.01 -4.88 -8.57
C GLY A 42 4.46 -4.40 -8.36
N PHE A 43 5.42 -4.93 -9.13
CA PHE A 43 6.82 -4.50 -9.16
C PHE A 43 7.14 -3.42 -10.21
N ASP A 44 6.19 -3.02 -11.05
CA ASP A 44 6.47 -2.04 -12.11
C ASP A 44 6.67 -0.65 -11.49
N ILE A 45 7.85 -0.06 -11.70
CA ILE A 45 8.33 1.20 -11.08
C ILE A 45 7.60 2.42 -11.67
N LYS A 46 6.72 2.20 -12.66
CA LYS A 46 5.97 3.27 -13.32
C LYS A 46 4.87 3.82 -12.41
N PRO A 47 4.58 5.13 -12.48
CA PRO A 47 3.44 5.70 -11.78
C PRO A 47 2.16 4.96 -12.16
N LEU A 48 1.44 4.46 -11.16
CA LEU A 48 0.14 3.84 -11.36
C LEU A 48 -0.86 4.94 -11.72
N GLU A 49 -1.24 5.03 -12.99
CA GLU A 49 -2.37 5.84 -13.39
C GLU A 49 -3.66 5.15 -12.93
N THR A 50 -4.44 5.87 -12.11
CA THR A 50 -5.64 5.33 -11.43
C THR A 50 -6.64 4.65 -12.36
N ASP A 51 -6.72 5.09 -13.60
CA ASP A 51 -7.66 4.61 -14.61
C ASP A 51 -7.34 3.19 -15.10
N ASN A 52 -6.12 2.71 -14.84
CA ASN A 52 -5.65 1.36 -15.18
C ASN A 52 -5.65 0.40 -13.98
N ILE A 53 -5.98 0.85 -12.76
CA ILE A 53 -5.93 0.01 -11.56
C ILE A 53 -6.85 -1.22 -11.69
N ILE A 54 -8.02 -1.05 -12.31
CA ILE A 54 -8.96 -2.15 -12.56
C ILE A 54 -8.31 -3.26 -13.38
N LEU A 55 -7.57 -2.88 -14.43
CA LEU A 55 -6.87 -3.82 -15.32
C LEU A 55 -5.66 -4.49 -14.66
N MET A 56 -5.21 -3.92 -13.53
CA MET A 56 -4.11 -4.46 -12.76
C MET A 56 -4.60 -5.33 -11.61
N ILE A 57 -5.90 -5.47 -11.33
CA ILE A 57 -6.35 -6.43 -10.32
C ILE A 57 -6.11 -7.85 -10.83
N ARG A 58 -5.60 -8.75 -9.99
CA ARG A 58 -5.44 -10.16 -10.38
C ARG A 58 -6.79 -10.81 -10.64
N ASP A 59 -6.83 -11.70 -11.62
CA ASP A 59 -8.08 -12.34 -12.06
C ASP A 59 -8.70 -13.26 -10.98
N ASP A 60 -7.90 -13.72 -10.01
CA ASP A 60 -8.35 -14.54 -8.88
C ASP A 60 -8.88 -13.75 -7.68
N VAL A 61 -8.80 -12.41 -7.73
CA VAL A 61 -9.35 -11.50 -6.71
C VAL A 61 -10.85 -11.32 -6.97
N ASN A 62 -11.63 -12.30 -6.49
CA ASN A 62 -13.09 -12.34 -6.67
C ASN A 62 -13.83 -11.50 -5.62
N GLY A 63 -13.70 -10.17 -5.71
CA GLY A 63 -14.49 -9.23 -4.91
C GLY A 63 -14.02 -9.03 -3.46
N GLN A 64 -12.94 -9.69 -3.03
CA GLN A 64 -12.29 -9.48 -1.74
C GLN A 64 -10.78 -9.55 -1.90
N LEU A 65 -10.06 -8.70 -1.17
CA LEU A 65 -8.59 -8.74 -1.12
C LEU A 65 -8.11 -10.07 -0.53
N ILE A 66 -7.08 -10.61 -1.16
CA ILE A 66 -6.24 -11.65 -0.58
C ILE A 66 -5.46 -11.01 0.57
N GLU A 67 -5.47 -11.66 1.73
CA GLU A 67 -4.73 -11.22 2.90
C GLU A 67 -3.28 -11.71 2.83
N PRO A 68 -2.29 -10.86 3.14
CA PRO A 68 -0.89 -11.26 3.20
C PRO A 68 -0.65 -12.24 4.36
N ILE A 69 0.34 -13.13 4.20
CA ILE A 69 0.81 -13.97 5.31
C ILE A 69 1.96 -13.29 6.05
N GLU A 70 2.10 -13.59 7.35
CA GLU A 70 3.09 -12.92 8.22
C GLU A 70 4.53 -13.08 7.72
N GLU A 71 4.86 -14.21 7.12
CA GLU A 71 6.21 -14.52 6.63
C GLU A 71 6.63 -13.58 5.49
N GLU A 72 5.75 -13.35 4.52
CA GLU A 72 5.99 -12.37 3.44
C GLU A 72 6.12 -10.94 3.99
N ILE A 73 5.30 -10.59 4.98
CA ILE A 73 5.38 -9.27 5.64
C ILE A 73 6.74 -9.12 6.33
N ARG A 74 7.21 -10.18 7.00
CA ARG A 74 8.49 -10.18 7.71
C ARG A 74 9.65 -9.96 6.75
N GLU A 75 9.70 -10.68 5.63
CA GLU A 75 10.74 -10.53 4.61
C GLU A 75 10.82 -9.08 4.10
N VAL A 76 9.67 -8.47 3.78
CA VAL A 76 9.64 -7.07 3.34
C VAL A 76 9.99 -6.10 4.46
N ALA A 77 9.55 -6.37 5.70
CA ALA A 77 9.88 -5.54 6.86
C ALA A 77 11.38 -5.53 7.14
N GLU A 78 12.06 -6.68 7.01
CA GLU A 78 13.52 -6.78 7.15
C GLU A 78 14.24 -5.94 6.10
N ILE A 79 13.80 -5.96 4.84
CA ILE A 79 14.35 -5.12 3.77
C ILE A 79 14.21 -3.64 4.14
N VAL A 80 13.00 -3.20 4.48
CA VAL A 80 12.73 -1.80 4.84
C VAL A 80 13.53 -1.38 6.07
N TYR A 81 13.65 -2.24 7.07
CA TYR A 81 14.44 -1.97 8.27
C TYR A 81 15.94 -1.80 7.94
N ASN A 82 16.48 -2.64 7.06
CA ASN A 82 17.88 -2.59 6.64
C ASN A 82 18.19 -1.35 5.78
N GLU A 83 17.23 -0.89 4.97
CA GLU A 83 17.35 0.38 4.24
C GLU A 83 17.31 1.60 5.18
N ALA A 84 16.77 1.43 6.39
CA ALA A 84 16.70 2.42 7.46
C ALA A 84 16.19 3.81 7.01
N PRO A 85 15.06 3.91 6.28
CA PRO A 85 14.52 5.20 5.86
C PRO A 85 14.16 6.06 7.08
N PRO A 86 14.32 7.39 7.02
CA PRO A 86 13.85 8.29 8.07
C PRO A 86 12.35 8.13 8.37
N LYS A 87 11.95 8.36 9.62
CA LYS A 87 10.56 8.19 10.06
C LYS A 87 9.55 9.00 9.24
N SER A 88 9.88 10.23 8.88
CA SER A 88 9.02 11.07 8.03
C SER A 88 8.82 10.48 6.64
N GLN A 89 9.83 9.80 6.10
CA GLN A 89 9.74 9.11 4.82
C GLN A 89 8.88 7.85 4.91
N LEU A 90 8.96 7.10 6.02
CA LEU A 90 8.04 5.99 6.29
C LEU A 90 6.59 6.49 6.34
N ASP A 91 6.31 7.59 7.04
CA ASP A 91 4.95 8.14 7.14
C ASP A 91 4.40 8.61 5.79
N TRP A 92 5.28 9.15 4.94
CA TRP A 92 4.95 9.46 3.55
C TRP A 92 4.57 8.20 2.76
N PHE A 93 5.46 7.21 2.71
CA PHE A 93 5.25 5.99 1.95
C PHE A 93 4.00 5.22 2.40
N ILE A 94 3.78 5.13 3.71
CA ILE A 94 2.58 4.49 4.25
C ILE A 94 1.33 5.22 3.78
N SER A 95 1.35 6.55 3.75
CA SER A 95 0.20 7.35 3.32
C SER A 95 -0.10 7.14 1.84
N GLU A 96 0.92 7.10 0.98
CA GLU A 96 0.77 6.76 -0.44
C GLU A 96 0.19 5.35 -0.63
N LYS A 97 0.74 4.35 0.06
CA LYS A 97 0.25 2.97 -0.05
C LYS A 97 -1.18 2.82 0.48
N LEU A 98 -1.55 3.54 1.54
CA LEU A 98 -2.92 3.55 2.04
C LEU A 98 -3.92 4.10 1.02
N LEU A 99 -3.56 5.21 0.37
CA LEU A 99 -4.41 5.80 -0.67
C LEU A 99 -4.53 4.87 -1.87
N LEU A 100 -3.43 4.28 -2.32
CA LEU A 100 -3.44 3.28 -3.40
C LEU A 100 -4.31 2.07 -3.05
N LEU A 101 -4.17 1.51 -1.85
CA LEU A 101 -4.98 0.38 -1.40
C LEU A 101 -6.47 0.73 -1.35
N ARG A 102 -6.83 1.97 -0.99
CA ARG A 102 -8.23 2.44 -1.04
C ARG A 102 -8.77 2.46 -2.46
N GLU A 103 -7.97 2.92 -3.43
CA GLU A 103 -8.39 2.90 -4.84
C GLU A 103 -8.53 1.47 -5.37
N ILE A 104 -7.62 0.56 -5.00
CA ILE A 104 -7.73 -0.88 -5.34
C ILE A 104 -9.02 -1.48 -4.74
N LYS A 105 -9.32 -1.21 -3.47
CA LYS A 105 -10.56 -1.68 -2.83
C LYS A 105 -11.80 -1.19 -3.57
N LYS A 106 -11.85 0.09 -3.93
CA LYS A 106 -12.96 0.66 -4.72
C LYS A 106 -13.08 -0.03 -6.08
N ALA A 107 -11.97 -0.27 -6.76
CA ALA A 107 -11.96 -0.95 -8.06
C ALA A 107 -12.50 -2.39 -7.97
N ILE A 108 -12.12 -3.14 -6.92
CA ILE A 108 -12.64 -4.48 -6.65
C ILE A 108 -14.15 -4.45 -6.39
N GLU A 109 -14.62 -3.50 -5.58
CA GLU A 109 -16.05 -3.32 -5.28
C GLU A 109 -16.87 -2.97 -6.53
N LEU A 110 -16.33 -2.13 -7.41
CA LEU A 110 -16.98 -1.76 -8.68
C LEU A 110 -17.08 -2.96 -9.64
N ASN A 111 -16.04 -3.78 -9.74
CA ASN A 111 -16.06 -5.01 -10.55
C ASN A 111 -17.09 -6.03 -10.07
N ARG A 112 -17.41 -6.08 -8.76
CA ARG A 112 -18.41 -7.00 -8.22
C ARG A 112 -19.85 -6.66 -8.66
N ASN A 113 -20.10 -5.40 -9.03
CA ASN A 113 -21.44 -4.92 -9.41
C ASN A 113 -21.70 -4.99 -10.93
N HIS A 114 -20.76 -5.52 -11.70
CA HIS A 114 -20.87 -5.80 -13.13
C HIS A 114 -20.99 -7.31 -13.38
#